data_AF-A0A9F2RF59-F1
#
_entry.id   AF-A0A9F2RF59-F1
#
_cell.length_a   1.000
_cell.length_b   1.000
_cell.length_c   1.000
_cell.angle_alpha   90.00
_cell.angle_beta   90.00
_cell.angle_gamma   90.00
#
_symmetry.space_group_name_H-M   'P 1'
#
loop_
_entity.id
_entity.type
_entity.pdbx_description
1 polymer ?
#
loop_
_entity_poly.entity_id
_entity_poly.type
_entity_poly.pdbx_seq_one_letter_code
_entity_poly.pdbx_strand_id
1 'polypeptide(L)'
;MPGSHSVERFVIEENLHCIIRSFWKERKTCAAQLTSYPGNNKIPLNYHIVEVIFAELFQLPVPPHTEVMYTTLFIELCKLQPGSLPQVLAQGTEMLYMRLDTMNTICVDRFINWFSHHLSNFEFRWSWEDWSDCLSEDLDKPRPKFVREVLEKCMRLSYHQRIIDIVPASFSVLTPANPTCIYKYGDESNKSLPGYNVALCLNIAIKNKASNDEIFTILKDVPNPNQDNDGKPF
;
A
#
# COMPACT_ATOMS: atom_id res chain seq x y z
N MET A 1 23.21 -9.42 20.22
CA MET A 1 22.09 -8.51 20.52
C MET A 1 21.72 -8.70 21.99
N PRO A 2 21.55 -7.64 22.79
CA PRO A 2 21.01 -7.77 24.15
C PRO A 2 19.67 -8.53 24.14
N GLY A 3 19.46 -9.41 25.11
CA GLY A 3 18.26 -10.26 25.18
C GLY A 3 16.98 -9.46 25.45
N SER A 4 15.82 -10.03 25.13
CA SER A 4 14.50 -9.38 25.33
C SER A 4 14.24 -8.92 26.77
N HIS A 5 14.77 -9.64 27.76
CA HIS A 5 14.58 -9.34 29.18
C HIS A 5 15.73 -8.55 29.82
N SER A 6 16.63 -7.98 29.01
CA SER A 6 17.78 -7.23 29.51
C SER A 6 17.48 -5.73 29.56
N VAL A 7 17.95 -5.05 30.62
CA VAL A 7 17.76 -3.60 30.79
C VAL A 7 18.49 -2.82 29.70
N GLU A 8 19.60 -3.36 29.20
CA GLU A 8 20.34 -2.77 28.08
C GLU A 8 19.46 -2.66 26.84
N ARG A 9 18.66 -3.70 26.53
CA ARG A 9 17.75 -3.65 25.40
C ARG A 9 16.71 -2.55 25.57
N PHE A 10 16.08 -2.50 26.74
CA PHE A 10 15.10 -1.47 27.08
C PHE A 10 15.68 -0.05 26.92
N VAL A 11 16.87 0.19 27.48
CA VAL A 11 17.53 1.50 27.41
C VAL A 11 17.92 1.87 25.98
N ILE A 12 18.38 0.91 25.17
CA ILE A 12 18.71 1.16 23.76
C ILE A 12 17.45 1.57 22.99
N GLU A 13 16.37 0.79 23.09
CA GLU A 13 15.13 1.07 22.37
C GLU A 13 14.53 2.42 22.79
N GLU A 14 14.45 2.69 24.09
CA GLU A 14 13.92 3.97 24.61
C GLU A 14 14.74 5.18 24.14
N ASN A 15 16.07 5.06 24.11
CA ASN A 15 16.93 6.13 23.62
C ASN A 15 16.75 6.38 22.11
N LEU A 16 16.61 5.32 21.31
CA LEU A 16 16.35 5.46 19.86
C LEU A 16 14.98 6.08 19.60
N HIS A 17 13.94 5.70 20.36
CA HIS A 17 12.64 6.37 20.34
C HIS A 17 12.75 7.86 20.68
N CYS A 18 13.52 8.21 21.72
CA CYS A 18 13.75 9.61 22.09
C CYS A 18 14.48 10.41 20.99
N ILE A 19 15.42 9.78 20.28
CA ILE A 19 16.10 10.39 19.12
C ILE A 19 15.08 10.66 18.00
N ILE A 20 14.25 9.67 17.64
CA ILE A 20 13.21 9.86 16.62
C ILE A 20 12.27 11.00 17.03
N ARG A 21 11.76 10.96 18.27
CA ARG A 21 10.86 12.00 18.81
C ARG A 21 11.47 13.40 18.76
N SER A 22 12.78 13.52 18.95
CA SER A 22 13.48 14.81 18.95
C SER A 22 13.70 15.35 17.54
N PHE A 23 13.91 14.47 16.55
CA PHE A 23 14.37 14.86 15.21
C PHE A 23 13.44 14.45 14.06
N TRP A 24 12.22 13.97 14.32
CA TRP A 24 11.31 13.40 13.30
C TRP A 24 10.99 14.33 12.13
N LYS A 25 11.06 15.66 12.33
CA LYS A 25 10.83 16.67 11.28
C LYS A 25 12.01 16.81 10.32
N GLU A 26 13.21 16.43 10.75
CA GLU A 26 14.47 16.61 10.04
C GLU A 26 15.08 15.25 9.70
N ARG A 27 14.51 14.55 8.71
CA ARG A 27 14.83 13.13 8.42
C ARG A 27 16.33 12.82 8.28
N LYS A 28 17.12 13.73 7.69
CA LYS A 28 18.58 13.57 7.55
C LYS A 28 19.29 13.63 8.90
N THR A 29 18.92 14.60 9.73
CA THR A 29 19.43 14.75 11.10
C THR A 29 19.01 13.56 11.94
N CYS A 30 17.74 13.13 11.86
CA CYS A 30 17.26 11.95 12.57
C CYS A 30 18.07 10.69 12.21
N ALA A 31 18.29 10.44 10.91
CA ALA A 31 19.09 9.30 10.45
C ALA A 31 20.55 9.38 10.94
N ALA A 32 21.16 10.58 10.90
CA ALA A 32 22.51 10.80 11.41
C ALA A 32 22.60 10.53 12.93
N GLN A 33 21.65 11.02 13.72
CA GLN A 33 21.63 10.81 15.17
C GLN A 33 21.41 9.34 15.56
N LEU A 34 20.54 8.62 14.84
CA LEU A 34 20.33 7.19 15.04
C LEU A 34 21.61 6.40 14.76
N THR A 35 22.30 6.70 13.66
CA THR A 35 23.54 6.01 13.26
C THR A 35 24.74 6.39 14.12
N SER A 36 24.73 7.56 14.77
CA SER A 36 25.77 7.99 15.71
C SER A 36 25.46 7.67 17.18
N TYR A 37 24.47 6.83 17.46
CA TYR A 37 24.10 6.46 18.83
C TYR A 37 25.30 5.90 19.61
N PRO A 38 25.71 6.54 20.73
CA PRO A 38 26.89 6.13 21.49
C PRO A 38 26.59 4.87 22.32
N GLY A 39 27.43 3.85 22.22
CA GLY A 39 27.34 2.64 23.02
C GLY A 39 28.71 2.15 23.47
N ASN A 40 28.87 1.90 24.78
CA ASN A 40 30.12 1.40 25.38
C ASN A 40 30.52 0.00 24.90
N ASN A 41 29.60 -0.76 24.31
CA ASN A 41 29.80 -2.09 23.74
C ASN A 41 29.34 -2.12 22.28
N LYS A 42 29.98 -2.96 21.44
CA LYS A 42 29.57 -3.17 20.04
C LYS A 42 28.19 -3.83 19.98
N ILE A 43 27.13 -3.02 19.93
CA ILE A 43 25.75 -3.47 19.71
C ILE A 43 25.45 -3.57 18.20
N PRO A 44 24.56 -4.49 17.77
CA PRO A 44 24.11 -4.56 16.38
C PRO A 44 23.14 -3.41 16.07
N LEU A 45 23.65 -2.17 16.03
CA LEU A 45 22.85 -0.94 16.00
C LEU A 45 21.83 -0.90 14.86
N ASN A 46 22.19 -1.32 13.65
CA ASN A 46 21.27 -1.36 12.51
C ASN A 46 20.01 -2.19 12.78
N TYR A 47 20.15 -3.31 13.49
CA TYR A 47 19.00 -4.14 13.85
C TYR A 47 18.09 -3.43 14.84
N HIS A 48 18.66 -2.77 15.87
CA HIS A 48 17.87 -1.98 16.82
C HIS A 48 17.17 -0.80 16.15
N ILE A 49 17.83 -0.10 15.21
CA ILE A 49 17.20 1.00 14.46
C ILE A 49 16.01 0.49 13.65
N VAL A 50 16.19 -0.59 12.89
CA VAL A 50 15.12 -1.17 12.06
C VAL A 50 13.96 -1.65 12.93
N GLU A 51 14.26 -2.34 14.04
CA GLU A 51 13.27 -2.84 14.99
C GLU A 51 12.47 -1.71 15.65
N VAL A 52 13.14 -0.65 16.12
CA VAL A 52 12.49 0.52 16.75
C VAL A 52 11.61 1.28 15.76
N ILE A 53 12.05 1.46 14.51
CA ILE A 53 11.24 2.14 13.49
C ILE A 53 9.98 1.32 13.16
N PHE A 54 10.10 -0.01 13.02
CA PHE A 54 8.92 -0.85 12.83
C PHE A 54 8.04 -0.90 14.08
N ALA A 55 8.61 -0.87 15.28
CA ALA A 55 7.85 -0.79 16.52
C ALA A 55 6.99 0.47 16.56
N GLU A 56 7.52 1.63 16.16
CA GLU A 56 6.73 2.86 16.03
C GLU A 56 5.67 2.75 14.94
N LEU A 57 6.05 2.29 13.73
CA LEU A 57 5.12 2.17 12.59
C LEU A 57 3.94 1.24 12.92
N PHE A 58 4.19 0.14 13.62
CA PHE A 58 3.16 -0.84 13.97
C PHE A 58 2.54 -0.60 15.36
N GLN A 59 2.89 0.49 16.04
CA GLN A 59 2.33 0.83 17.34
C GLN A 59 0.80 1.00 17.27
N LEU A 60 0.08 0.35 18.19
CA LEU A 60 -1.36 0.51 18.36
C LEU A 60 -1.64 1.44 19.56
N PRO A 61 -2.66 2.33 19.49
CA PRO A 61 -3.62 2.48 18.40
C PRO A 61 -3.05 3.22 17.17
N VAL A 62 -2.09 4.12 17.37
CA VAL A 62 -1.49 4.94 16.31
C VAL A 62 0.04 5.07 16.51
N PRO A 63 0.81 5.26 15.43
CA PRO A 63 2.23 5.57 15.52
C PRO A 63 2.45 6.95 16.17
N PRO A 64 3.59 7.18 16.83
CA PRO A 64 3.94 8.49 17.40
C PRO A 64 4.00 9.63 16.37
N HIS A 65 4.31 9.30 15.11
CA HIS A 65 4.47 10.26 14.01
C HIS A 65 3.76 9.79 12.74
N THR A 66 3.68 10.66 11.72
CA THR A 66 3.03 10.30 10.45
C THR A 66 3.73 9.12 9.76
N GLU A 67 2.96 8.16 9.25
CA GLU A 67 3.47 6.89 8.70
C GLU A 67 4.51 7.08 7.57
N VAL A 68 4.31 8.11 6.74
CA VAL A 68 5.23 8.43 5.63
C VAL A 68 6.61 8.84 6.12
N MET A 69 6.73 9.40 7.33
CA MET A 69 8.01 9.79 7.92
C MET A 69 8.95 8.59 8.00
N TYR A 70 8.45 7.46 8.51
CA TYR A 70 9.24 6.21 8.67
C TYR A 70 9.76 5.68 7.33
N THR A 71 8.94 5.76 6.27
CA THR A 71 9.39 5.37 4.91
C THR A 71 10.59 6.22 4.47
N THR A 72 10.49 7.54 4.62
CA THR A 72 11.57 8.45 4.23
C THR A 72 12.80 8.35 5.14
N LEU A 73 12.61 8.02 6.42
CA LEU A 73 13.69 7.79 7.37
C LEU A 73 14.50 6.54 6.99
N PHE A 74 13.84 5.43 6.65
CA PHE A 74 14.53 4.25 6.12
C PHE A 74 15.34 4.56 4.86
N ILE A 75 14.80 5.38 3.95
CA ILE A 75 15.52 5.80 2.74
C ILE A 75 16.80 6.58 3.10
N GLU A 76 16.74 7.55 4.02
CA GLU A 76 17.93 8.29 4.43
C GLU A 76 18.94 7.39 5.17
N LEU A 77 18.48 6.47 6.02
CA LEU A 77 19.34 5.50 6.67
C LEU A 77 20.05 4.58 5.65
N CYS A 78 19.35 4.10 4.61
CA CYS A 78 19.95 3.30 3.53
C CYS A 78 21.04 4.08 2.78
N LYS A 79 20.88 5.40 2.60
CA LYS A 79 21.92 6.26 2.01
C LYS A 79 23.14 6.41 2.91
N LEU A 80 22.93 6.51 4.23
CA LEU A 80 24.03 6.65 5.20
C LEU A 80 24.77 5.34 5.45
N GLN A 81 24.10 4.19 5.33
CA GLN A 81 24.64 2.86 5.61
C GLN A 81 24.40 1.88 4.44
N PRO A 82 24.86 2.18 3.22
CA PRO A 82 24.51 1.41 2.01
C PRO A 82 25.05 -0.02 2.02
N GLY A 83 26.14 -0.28 2.74
CA GLY A 83 26.78 -1.59 2.80
C GLY A 83 26.17 -2.56 3.82
N SER A 84 25.20 -2.13 4.64
CA SER A 84 24.71 -2.95 5.76
C SER A 84 23.21 -2.80 6.03
N LEU A 85 22.67 -1.59 6.05
CA LEU A 85 21.27 -1.38 6.43
C LEU A 85 20.26 -1.97 5.43
N PRO A 86 20.43 -1.88 4.09
CA PRO A 86 19.51 -2.51 3.15
C PRO A 86 19.33 -4.02 3.39
N GLN A 87 20.40 -4.73 3.77
CA GLN A 87 20.36 -6.16 4.06
C GLN A 87 19.55 -6.45 5.34
N VAL A 88 19.76 -5.66 6.40
CA VAL A 88 19.00 -5.78 7.65
C VAL A 88 17.52 -5.43 7.42
N LEU A 89 17.22 -4.43 6.60
CA LEU A 89 15.86 -4.05 6.26
C LEU A 89 15.15 -5.12 5.42
N ALA A 90 15.83 -5.70 4.44
CA ALA A 90 15.30 -6.82 3.65
C ALA A 90 15.02 -8.04 4.55
N GLN A 91 15.93 -8.38 5.45
CA GLN A 91 15.73 -9.45 6.43
C GLN A 91 14.54 -9.15 7.37
N GLY A 92 14.40 -7.91 7.85
CA GLY A 92 13.25 -7.50 8.66
C GLY A 92 11.93 -7.63 7.89
N THR A 93 11.93 -7.23 6.62
CA THR A 93 10.76 -7.35 5.72
C THR A 93 10.36 -8.80 5.53
N GLU A 94 11.33 -9.67 5.30
CA GLU A 94 11.12 -11.11 5.17
C GLU A 94 10.49 -11.72 6.44
N MET A 95 11.02 -11.35 7.61
CA MET A 95 10.47 -11.79 8.89
C MET A 95 9.03 -11.29 9.13
N LEU A 96 8.70 -10.07 8.68
CA LEU A 96 7.34 -9.53 8.77
C LEU A 96 6.38 -10.30 7.85
N TYR A 97 6.79 -10.57 6.61
CA TYR A 97 6.01 -11.37 5.66
C TYR A 97 5.72 -12.77 6.20
N MET A 98 6.74 -13.47 6.71
CA MET A 98 6.59 -14.83 7.26
C MET A 98 5.67 -14.91 8.48
N ARG A 99 5.42 -13.77 9.16
CA ARG A 99 4.57 -13.66 10.36
C ARG A 99 3.21 -13.00 10.11
N LEU A 100 2.82 -12.82 8.85
CA LEU A 100 1.55 -12.18 8.48
C LEU A 100 0.32 -12.89 9.05
N ASP A 101 0.36 -14.20 9.24
CA ASP A 101 -0.78 -15.01 9.70
C ASP A 101 -1.40 -14.54 11.02
N THR A 102 -0.59 -13.92 11.87
CA THR A 102 -1.01 -13.43 13.20
C THR A 102 -0.85 -11.92 13.34
N MET A 103 -0.47 -11.20 12.27
CA MET A 103 -0.30 -9.76 12.32
C MET A 103 -1.68 -9.07 12.36
N ASN A 104 -1.86 -8.09 13.25
CA ASN A 104 -3.10 -7.31 13.30
C ASN A 104 -3.34 -6.59 11.96
N THR A 105 -4.59 -6.56 11.50
CA THR A 105 -4.96 -6.00 10.19
C THR A 105 -4.53 -4.54 10.01
N ILE A 106 -4.60 -3.73 11.07
CA ILE A 106 -4.14 -2.32 11.01
C ILE A 106 -2.63 -2.26 10.76
N CYS A 107 -1.85 -3.15 11.37
CA CYS A 107 -0.41 -3.23 11.13
C CYS A 107 -0.11 -3.75 9.71
N VAL A 108 -0.91 -4.71 9.21
CA VAL A 108 -0.81 -5.20 7.82
C VAL A 108 -1.05 -4.07 6.81
N ASP A 109 -2.07 -3.23 7.02
CA ASP A 109 -2.34 -2.07 6.16
C ASP A 109 -1.14 -1.10 6.12
N ARG A 110 -0.54 -0.82 7.28
CA ARG A 110 0.67 0.01 7.36
C ARG A 110 1.86 -0.64 6.68
N PHE A 111 2.00 -1.96 6.81
CA PHE A 111 3.07 -2.71 6.16
C PHE A 111 2.94 -2.68 4.63
N ILE A 112 1.72 -2.87 4.11
CA ILE A 112 1.40 -2.75 2.67
C ILE A 112 1.77 -1.35 2.17
N ASN A 113 1.31 -0.29 2.87
CA ASN A 113 1.57 1.09 2.46
C ASN A 113 3.07 1.43 2.52
N TRP A 114 3.77 1.04 3.59
CA TRP A 114 5.21 1.25 3.72
C TRP A 114 5.98 0.51 2.63
N PHE A 115 5.70 -0.78 2.44
CA PHE A 115 6.50 -1.64 1.55
C PHE A 115 6.33 -1.22 0.08
N SER A 116 5.09 -0.99 -0.37
CA SER A 116 4.81 -0.52 -1.74
C SER A 116 5.46 0.84 -2.02
N HIS A 117 5.42 1.77 -1.07
CA HIS A 117 6.08 3.07 -1.19
C HIS A 117 7.61 2.96 -1.09
N HIS A 118 8.14 2.05 -0.28
CA HIS A 118 9.57 1.77 -0.23
C HIS A 118 10.05 1.26 -1.60
N LEU A 119 9.39 0.24 -2.15
CA LEU A 119 9.69 -0.31 -3.47
C LEU A 119 9.68 0.75 -4.57
N SER A 120 8.72 1.68 -4.58
CA SER A 120 8.66 2.73 -5.61
C SER A 120 9.87 3.66 -5.61
N ASN A 121 10.61 3.75 -4.50
CA ASN A 121 11.84 4.53 -4.39
C ASN A 121 13.11 3.74 -4.80
N PHE A 122 13.00 2.42 -5.01
CA PHE A 122 14.09 1.52 -5.41
C PHE A 122 13.72 0.72 -6.68
N GLU A 123 13.07 1.40 -7.62
CA GLU A 123 12.71 0.86 -8.94
C GLU A 123 11.81 -0.39 -8.90
N PHE A 124 11.09 -0.60 -7.81
CA PHE A 124 10.27 -1.78 -7.53
C PHE A 124 11.03 -3.11 -7.54
N ARG A 125 12.33 -3.09 -7.23
CA ARG A 125 13.15 -4.29 -7.16
C ARG A 125 12.88 -5.05 -5.86
N TRP A 126 12.43 -6.29 -6.00
CA TRP A 126 12.28 -7.24 -4.90
C TRP A 126 12.47 -8.67 -5.43
N SER A 127 12.96 -9.56 -4.57
CA SER A 127 13.07 -10.99 -4.88
C SER A 127 11.72 -11.68 -4.70
N TRP A 128 10.75 -11.41 -5.57
CA TRP A 128 9.39 -11.94 -5.46
C TRP A 128 9.33 -13.47 -5.39
N GLU A 129 10.28 -14.18 -6.00
CA GLU A 129 10.37 -15.65 -5.96
C GLU A 129 10.53 -16.21 -4.55
N ASP A 130 11.11 -15.45 -3.62
CA ASP A 130 11.26 -15.84 -2.21
C ASP A 130 9.89 -16.00 -1.52
N TRP A 131 8.84 -15.37 -2.07
CA TRP A 131 7.46 -15.43 -1.59
C TRP A 131 6.56 -16.34 -2.44
N SER A 132 7.15 -17.26 -3.19
CA SER A 132 6.39 -18.20 -4.04
C SER A 132 5.51 -19.17 -3.24
N ASP A 133 5.73 -19.29 -1.93
CA ASP A 133 4.89 -20.07 -1.02
C ASP A 133 3.42 -19.64 -1.04
N CYS A 134 3.16 -18.33 -1.15
CA CYS A 134 1.79 -17.80 -1.18
C CYS A 134 0.97 -18.23 -2.39
N LEU A 135 1.61 -18.66 -3.49
CA LEU A 135 0.92 -19.12 -4.70
C LEU A 135 0.22 -20.46 -4.50
N SER A 136 0.60 -21.21 -3.46
CA SER A 136 -0.03 -22.48 -3.08
C SER A 136 -1.15 -22.31 -2.05
N GLU A 137 -1.35 -21.10 -1.53
CA GLU A 137 -2.36 -20.77 -0.54
C GLU A 137 -3.64 -20.23 -1.21
N ASP A 138 -4.76 -20.24 -0.47
CA ASP A 138 -5.99 -19.58 -0.89
C ASP A 138 -5.80 -18.05 -0.95
N LEU A 139 -6.35 -17.37 -1.95
CA LEU A 139 -6.15 -15.94 -2.20
C LEU A 139 -6.62 -15.02 -1.06
N ASP A 140 -7.50 -15.53 -0.20
CA ASP A 140 -8.00 -14.83 0.99
C ASP A 140 -7.06 -14.98 2.21
N LYS A 141 -6.00 -15.79 2.11
CA LYS A 141 -4.99 -15.91 3.16
C LYS A 141 -4.12 -14.66 3.26
N PRO A 142 -3.53 -14.38 4.45
CA PRO A 142 -2.80 -13.15 4.70
C PRO A 142 -1.64 -12.88 3.73
N ARG A 143 -0.86 -13.90 3.35
CA ARG A 143 0.29 -13.75 2.44
C ARG A 143 -0.09 -13.41 0.99
N PRO A 144 -0.92 -14.21 0.29
CA PRO A 144 -1.32 -13.87 -1.08
C PRO A 144 -2.11 -12.56 -1.12
N LYS A 145 -2.96 -12.30 -0.11
CA LYS A 145 -3.65 -11.01 0.02
C LYS A 145 -2.66 -9.86 0.17
N PHE A 146 -1.67 -9.97 1.06
CA PHE A 146 -0.63 -8.96 1.23
C PHE A 146 0.08 -8.63 -0.09
N VAL A 147 0.51 -9.64 -0.84
CA VAL A 147 1.18 -9.45 -2.14
C VAL A 147 0.27 -8.75 -3.14
N ARG A 148 -1.01 -9.16 -3.25
CA ARG A 148 -1.99 -8.50 -4.13
C ARG A 148 -2.16 -7.01 -3.80
N GLU A 149 -2.34 -6.69 -2.52
CA GLU A 149 -2.55 -5.32 -2.06
C GLU A 149 -1.29 -4.47 -2.26
N VAL A 150 -0.09 -5.03 -2.05
CA VAL A 150 1.18 -4.36 -2.34
C VAL A 150 1.30 -4.08 -3.83
N LEU A 151 1.05 -5.05 -4.72
CA LEU A 151 1.14 -4.86 -6.16
C LEU A 151 0.11 -3.84 -6.67
N GLU A 152 -1.10 -3.84 -6.10
CA GLU A 152 -2.11 -2.81 -6.39
C GLU A 152 -1.62 -1.41 -6.00
N LYS A 153 -1.04 -1.26 -4.80
CA LYS A 153 -0.47 0.02 -4.35
C LYS A 153 0.72 0.45 -5.20
N CYS A 154 1.58 -0.49 -5.60
CA CYS A 154 2.67 -0.23 -6.55
C CYS A 154 2.12 0.27 -7.89
N MET A 155 1.01 -0.31 -8.39
CA MET A 155 0.38 0.15 -9.63
C MET A 155 -0.15 1.58 -9.50
N ARG A 156 -0.72 1.96 -8.34
CA ARG A 156 -1.17 3.34 -8.08
C ARG A 156 -0.02 4.36 -8.07
N LEU A 157 1.21 3.92 -7.78
CA LEU A 157 2.44 4.71 -7.85
C LEU A 157 3.18 4.56 -9.19
N SER A 158 2.58 3.86 -10.15
CA SER A 158 3.19 3.44 -11.41
C SER A 158 2.10 3.29 -12.48
N TYR A 159 2.23 2.31 -13.37
CA TYR A 159 1.22 1.90 -14.34
C TYR A 159 1.19 0.38 -14.47
N HIS A 160 0.05 -0.16 -14.91
CA HIS A 160 -0.23 -1.59 -14.95
C HIS A 160 0.87 -2.45 -15.58
N GLN A 161 1.30 -2.13 -16.81
CA GLN A 161 2.31 -2.92 -17.51
C GLN A 161 3.63 -3.03 -16.73
N ARG A 162 4.09 -1.92 -16.13
CA ARG A 162 5.33 -1.94 -15.34
C ARG A 162 5.24 -2.86 -14.12
N ILE A 163 4.07 -2.97 -13.50
CA ILE A 163 3.90 -3.87 -12.34
C ILE A 163 3.85 -5.34 -12.76
N ILE A 164 3.31 -5.64 -13.94
CA ILE A 164 3.38 -6.99 -14.51
C ILE A 164 4.84 -7.37 -14.82
N ASP A 165 5.63 -6.44 -15.35
CA ASP A 165 7.00 -6.72 -15.81
C ASP A 165 8.02 -6.93 -14.67
N ILE A 166 7.75 -6.44 -13.45
CA ILE A 166 8.66 -6.56 -12.30
C ILE A 166 8.49 -7.85 -11.50
N VAL A 167 7.43 -8.62 -11.76
CA VAL A 167 7.15 -9.88 -11.05
C VAL A 167 7.39 -11.09 -11.96
N PRO A 168 7.72 -12.27 -11.40
CA PRO A 168 7.77 -13.51 -12.16
C PRO A 168 6.41 -13.85 -12.78
N ALA A 169 6.42 -14.57 -13.91
CA ALA A 169 5.19 -14.95 -14.60
C ALA A 169 4.19 -15.75 -13.72
N SER A 170 4.72 -16.52 -12.74
CA SER A 170 3.92 -17.26 -11.77
C SER A 170 3.07 -16.36 -10.85
N PHE A 171 3.45 -15.09 -10.67
CA PHE A 171 2.73 -14.12 -9.85
C PHE A 171 1.61 -13.39 -10.60
N SER A 172 1.39 -13.69 -11.89
CA SER A 172 0.35 -13.04 -12.70
C SER A 172 -1.04 -13.08 -12.06
N VAL A 173 -1.40 -14.17 -11.37
CA VAL A 173 -2.67 -14.30 -10.62
C VAL A 173 -2.83 -13.30 -9.48
N LEU A 174 -1.72 -12.75 -8.96
CA LEU A 174 -1.69 -11.78 -7.87
C LEU A 174 -1.58 -10.33 -8.38
N THR A 175 -1.35 -10.12 -9.68
CA THR A 175 -1.24 -8.78 -10.25
C THR A 175 -2.59 -8.06 -10.30
N PRO A 176 -2.63 -6.74 -10.12
CA PRO A 176 -3.87 -5.97 -10.21
C PRO A 176 -4.41 -5.98 -11.64
N ALA A 177 -5.74 -5.99 -11.78
CA ALA A 177 -6.38 -5.85 -13.08
C ALA A 177 -6.07 -4.48 -13.71
N ASN A 178 -6.10 -4.42 -15.04
CA ASN A 178 -5.92 -3.18 -15.78
C ASN A 178 -7.03 -2.17 -15.39
N PRO A 179 -6.70 -0.94 -14.96
CA PRO A 179 -7.69 0.03 -14.49
C PRO A 179 -8.44 0.70 -15.66
N THR A 180 -9.23 -0.08 -16.40
CA THR A 180 -10.05 0.40 -17.53
C THR A 180 -11.45 0.79 -17.07
N CYS A 181 -12.05 1.76 -17.78
CA CYS A 181 -13.44 2.15 -17.54
C CYS A 181 -14.39 1.08 -18.10
N ILE A 182 -15.36 0.66 -17.29
CA ILE A 182 -16.46 -0.20 -17.73
C ILE A 182 -17.68 0.68 -18.00
N TYR A 183 -17.83 1.15 -19.23
CA TYR A 183 -18.99 1.95 -19.62
C TYR A 183 -20.17 1.05 -20.00
N LYS A 184 -21.17 0.97 -19.12
CA LYS A 184 -22.36 0.11 -19.26
C LYS A 184 -23.08 0.24 -20.62
N TYR A 185 -23.12 1.44 -21.20
CA TYR A 185 -23.81 1.70 -22.47
C TYR A 185 -22.85 1.88 -23.66
N GLY A 186 -21.58 1.45 -23.52
CA GLY A 186 -20.55 1.65 -24.53
C GLY A 186 -20.62 0.70 -25.73
N ASP A 187 -21.19 -0.49 -25.53
CA ASP A 187 -21.30 -1.52 -26.56
C ASP A 187 -22.69 -1.47 -27.24
N GLU A 188 -22.74 -1.73 -28.55
CA GLU A 188 -23.99 -1.81 -29.29
C GLU A 188 -24.85 -3.03 -28.91
N SER A 189 -24.25 -4.09 -28.37
CA SER A 189 -24.98 -5.24 -27.83
C SER A 189 -25.89 -4.87 -26.64
N ASN A 190 -25.64 -3.73 -26.00
CA ASN A 190 -26.39 -3.24 -24.84
C ASN A 190 -27.62 -2.38 -25.20
N LYS A 191 -28.03 -2.33 -26.47
CA LYS A 191 -29.21 -1.56 -26.95
C LYS A 191 -30.51 -1.89 -26.22
N SER A 192 -30.65 -3.10 -25.71
CA SER A 192 -31.83 -3.54 -24.93
C SER A 192 -31.84 -3.04 -23.49
N LEU A 193 -30.74 -2.46 -23.00
CA LEU A 193 -30.68 -1.96 -21.64
C LEU A 193 -31.60 -0.74 -21.45
N PRO A 194 -32.33 -0.66 -20.33
CA PRO A 194 -33.11 0.53 -19.98
C PRO A 194 -32.26 1.79 -20.01
N GLY A 195 -32.75 2.84 -20.67
CA GLY A 195 -32.07 4.13 -20.77
C GLY A 195 -30.90 4.18 -21.76
N TYR A 196 -30.66 3.14 -22.58
CA TYR A 196 -29.56 3.12 -23.55
C TYR A 196 -29.56 4.34 -24.48
N ASN A 197 -30.70 4.65 -25.10
CA ASN A 197 -30.83 5.81 -26.00
C ASN A 197 -30.57 7.14 -25.28
N VAL A 198 -31.06 7.28 -24.05
CA VAL A 198 -30.81 8.47 -23.22
C VAL A 198 -29.32 8.60 -22.91
N ALA A 199 -28.63 7.50 -22.58
CA ALA A 199 -27.20 7.48 -22.33
C ALA A 199 -26.38 7.89 -23.57
N LEU A 200 -26.79 7.48 -24.78
CA LEU A 200 -26.18 7.94 -26.03
C LEU A 200 -26.39 9.45 -26.25
N CYS A 201 -27.61 9.96 -26.04
CA CYS A 201 -27.91 11.39 -26.14
C CYS A 201 -27.08 12.20 -25.13
N LEU A 202 -26.95 11.72 -23.89
CA LEU A 202 -26.10 12.34 -22.87
C LEU A 202 -24.63 12.35 -23.31
N ASN A 203 -24.12 11.27 -23.89
CA ASN A 203 -22.73 11.21 -24.38
C ASN A 203 -22.47 12.28 -25.44
N ILE A 204 -23.40 12.47 -26.38
CA ILE A 204 -23.34 13.50 -27.42
C ILE A 204 -23.43 14.90 -26.80
N ALA A 205 -24.38 15.12 -25.89
CA ALA A 205 -24.57 16.40 -25.22
C ALA A 205 -23.33 16.82 -24.40
N ILE A 206 -22.74 15.89 -23.64
CA ILE A 206 -21.51 16.14 -22.87
C ILE A 206 -20.35 16.51 -23.81
N LYS A 207 -20.16 15.78 -24.91
CA LYS A 207 -19.13 16.11 -25.93
C LYS A 207 -19.34 17.49 -26.54
N ASN A 208 -20.59 17.93 -26.67
CA ASN A 208 -20.97 19.23 -27.19
C ASN A 208 -21.04 20.34 -26.12
N LYS A 209 -20.58 20.09 -24.89
CA LYS A 209 -20.56 21.05 -23.78
C LYS A 209 -21.95 21.59 -23.41
N ALA A 210 -22.96 20.73 -23.46
CA ALA A 210 -24.32 21.09 -23.07
C ALA A 210 -24.38 21.67 -21.65
N SER A 211 -25.28 22.62 -21.45
CA SER A 211 -25.63 23.20 -20.16
C SER A 211 -26.37 22.19 -19.26
N ASN A 212 -26.41 22.49 -17.96
CA ASN A 212 -27.17 21.67 -17.01
C ASN A 212 -28.64 21.53 -17.40
N ASP A 213 -29.26 22.59 -17.92
CA ASP A 213 -30.69 22.58 -18.32
C ASP A 213 -30.94 21.68 -19.54
N GLU A 214 -30.00 21.64 -20.49
CA GLU A 214 -30.05 20.72 -21.63
C GLU A 214 -29.89 19.26 -21.17
N ILE A 215 -28.97 19.00 -20.24
CA ILE A 215 -28.82 17.67 -19.63
C ILE A 215 -30.09 17.26 -18.86
N PHE A 216 -30.69 18.17 -18.09
CA PHE A 216 -31.97 17.92 -17.40
C PHE A 216 -33.09 17.61 -18.38
N THR A 217 -33.12 18.29 -19.52
CA THR A 217 -34.12 18.05 -20.56
C THR A 217 -33.98 16.63 -21.11
N ILE A 218 -32.76 16.17 -21.40
CA ILE A 218 -32.50 14.78 -21.85
C ILE A 218 -32.90 13.74 -20.80
N LEU A 219 -32.69 14.02 -19.52
CA LEU A 219 -32.99 13.09 -18.42
C LEU A 219 -34.49 12.90 -18.16
N LYS A 220 -35.37 13.79 -18.64
CA LYS A 220 -36.83 13.64 -18.51
C LYS A 220 -37.37 12.41 -19.24
N ASP A 221 -36.65 11.92 -20.24
CA ASP A 221 -37.04 10.75 -21.05
C ASP A 221 -36.65 9.42 -20.39
N VAL A 222 -36.05 9.44 -19.20
CA VAL A 222 -35.74 8.22 -18.44
C VAL A 222 -37.01 7.69 -17.76
N PRO A 223 -37.44 6.45 -18.05
CA PRO A 223 -38.63 5.87 -17.43
C PRO A 223 -38.41 5.67 -15.92
N ASN A 224 -39.45 5.94 -15.13
CA ASN A 224 -39.43 5.68 -13.69
C ASN A 224 -39.69 4.19 -13.43
N PRO A 225 -38.70 3.43 -12.90
CA PRO A 225 -38.83 1.98 -12.71
C PRO A 225 -39.89 1.58 -11.66
N ASN A 226 -40.37 2.52 -10.85
CA ASN A 226 -41.39 2.26 -9.82
C ASN A 226 -42.83 2.47 -10.30
N GLN A 227 -43.06 3.07 -11.47
CA GLN A 227 -44.41 3.33 -11.97
C GLN A 227 -45.19 2.06 -12.35
N ASP A 228 -44.50 0.95 -12.66
CA ASP A 228 -45.14 -0.32 -13.03
C ASP A 228 -45.65 -1.14 -11.83
N ASN A 229 -45.33 -0.74 -10.58
CA ASN A 229 -45.74 -1.46 -9.37
C ASN A 229 -47.02 -0.91 -8.72
N ASP A 230 -47.50 0.27 -9.14
CA ASP A 230 -48.67 0.92 -8.55
C ASP A 230 -50.02 0.39 -9.11
N GLY A 231 -50.00 -0.58 -10.03
CA GLY A 231 -51.16 -1.03 -10.79
C GLY A 231 -51.61 -2.49 -10.59
N LYS A 232 -50.98 -3.27 -9.70
CA LYS A 232 -51.41 -4.66 -9.43
C LYS A 232 -52.18 -4.74 -8.11
N PRO A 233 -53.51 -4.94 -8.12
CA PRO A 233 -54.23 -5.36 -6.92
C PRO A 233 -53.73 -6.76 -6.51
N PHE A 234 -53.63 -6.99 -5.20
CA PHE A 234 -53.43 -8.30 -4.60
C PHE A 234 -54.52 -9.29 -5.02
#